data_AF-A0A957Y575-F1
#
_entry.id   AF-A0A957Y575-F1
#
_cell.length_a   1.000
_cell.length_b   1.000
_cell.length_c   1.000
_cell.angle_alpha   90.00
_cell.angle_beta   90.00
_cell.angle_gamma   90.00
#
_symmetry.space_group_name_H-M   'P 1'
#
loop_
_entity.id
_entity.type
_entity.pdbx_description
1 polymer ?
#
loop_
_entity_poly.entity_id
_entity_poly.type
_entity_poly.pdbx_seq_one_letter_code
_entity_poly.pdbx_strand_id
1 'polypeptide(L)'
;MLSNAINTPWRAANHARRLLAYPYIRLCFAWHGLPWGRGWRIFGMPIIQRHRQSTMQLGDYLELRSWVTTNPLAPYHPVVLSTRQAGAWFTIGHHCGLTGATIVAAEHVEIGNRVLLGANTVISDTDFHPLTPWERQQDILNGRHAPVIIEDDVFVGMNSLILKGVRLGQGCVVGAGSVVTNDVPPGVIVAGNPARRVGRTAAAPIPAESNGYAYPRRRGVL
;
A
#
# COMPACT_ATOMS: atom_id res chain seq x y z
N MET A 1 -27.60 11.86 -0.22
CA MET A 1 -27.04 10.75 0.59
C MET A 1 -27.90 9.48 0.52
N LEU A 2 -29.23 9.58 0.46
CA LEU A 2 -30.15 8.43 0.37
C LEU A 2 -30.04 7.64 -0.95
N SER A 3 -29.87 8.29 -2.11
CA SER A 3 -29.82 7.61 -3.43
C SER A 3 -28.68 6.59 -3.59
N ASN A 4 -27.48 6.90 -3.11
CA ASN A 4 -26.33 5.99 -3.16
C ASN A 4 -26.44 4.79 -2.21
N ALA A 5 -27.13 4.97 -1.07
CA ALA A 5 -27.34 3.89 -0.10
C ALA A 5 -28.34 2.85 -0.64
N ILE A 6 -29.35 3.30 -1.40
CA ILE A 6 -30.31 2.43 -2.08
C ILE A 6 -29.60 1.58 -3.15
N ASN A 7 -28.73 2.20 -3.95
CA ASN A 7 -28.03 1.50 -5.04
C ASN A 7 -26.85 0.63 -4.57
N THR A 8 -26.25 0.95 -3.41
CA THR A 8 -25.09 0.22 -2.86
C THR A 8 -25.19 0.03 -1.34
N PRO A 9 -26.20 -0.69 -0.82
CA PRO A 9 -26.47 -0.78 0.61
C PRO A 9 -25.31 -1.37 1.41
N TRP A 10 -24.57 -2.31 0.82
CA TRP A 10 -23.36 -2.87 1.44
C TRP A 10 -22.26 -1.83 1.67
N ARG A 11 -22.17 -0.78 0.83
CA ARG A 11 -21.21 0.31 1.04
C ARG A 11 -21.63 1.16 2.23
N ALA A 12 -22.91 1.49 2.36
CA ALA A 12 -23.43 2.20 3.52
C ALA A 12 -23.20 1.40 4.81
N ALA A 13 -23.48 0.10 4.79
CA ALA A 13 -23.21 -0.81 5.90
C ALA A 13 -21.71 -0.85 6.27
N ASN A 14 -20.82 -0.96 5.28
CA ASN A 14 -19.37 -0.91 5.50
C ASN A 14 -18.92 0.44 6.09
N HIS A 15 -19.51 1.55 5.65
CA HIS A 15 -19.23 2.87 6.21
C HIS A 15 -19.68 3.00 7.67
N ALA A 16 -20.89 2.54 8.01
CA ALA A 16 -21.37 2.53 9.38
C ALA A 16 -20.50 1.64 10.28
N ARG A 17 -20.25 0.39 9.86
CA ARG A 17 -19.37 -0.55 10.56
C ARG A 17 -17.99 0.04 10.83
N ARG A 18 -17.44 0.74 9.84
CA ARG A 18 -16.16 1.43 9.96
C ARG A 18 -16.17 2.49 11.05
N LEU A 19 -17.18 3.37 11.07
CA LEU A 19 -17.27 4.44 12.07
C LEU A 19 -17.38 3.86 13.49
N LEU A 20 -18.14 2.78 13.65
CA LEU A 20 -18.24 2.06 14.93
C LEU A 20 -16.89 1.45 15.37
N ALA A 21 -16.06 1.01 14.43
CA ALA A 21 -14.74 0.43 14.73
C ALA A 21 -13.65 1.48 15.00
N TYR A 22 -13.87 2.76 14.66
CA TYR A 22 -12.83 3.79 14.76
C TYR A 22 -12.22 3.98 16.15
N PRO A 23 -12.99 3.98 17.27
CA PRO A 23 -12.38 4.13 18.59
C PRO A 23 -11.34 3.04 18.89
N TYR A 24 -11.68 1.79 18.59
CA TYR A 24 -10.77 0.65 18.74
C TYR A 24 -9.54 0.77 17.81
N ILE A 25 -9.77 1.03 16.52
CA ILE A 25 -8.67 1.16 15.54
C ILE A 25 -7.73 2.30 15.96
N ARG A 26 -8.25 3.46 16.36
CA ARG A 26 -7.46 4.61 16.84
C ARG A 26 -6.59 4.24 18.03
N LEU A 27 -7.17 3.54 19.01
CA LEU A 27 -6.42 3.07 20.19
C LEU A 27 -5.26 2.15 19.78
N CYS A 28 -5.49 1.22 18.86
CA CYS A 28 -4.42 0.35 18.37
C CYS A 28 -3.33 1.11 17.62
N PHE A 29 -3.66 2.10 16.78
CA PHE A 29 -2.64 2.94 16.14
C PHE A 29 -1.82 3.73 17.19
N ALA A 30 -2.49 4.32 18.18
CA ALA A 30 -1.83 5.04 19.27
C ALA A 30 -0.90 4.11 20.09
N TRP A 31 -1.30 2.86 20.33
CA TRP A 31 -0.47 1.84 20.98
C TRP A 31 0.84 1.57 20.23
N HIS A 32 0.82 1.67 18.90
CA HIS A 32 2.01 1.56 18.05
C HIS A 32 2.77 2.88 17.86
N GLY A 33 2.40 3.95 18.58
CA GLY A 33 3.01 5.27 18.46
C GLY A 33 2.73 5.93 17.10
N LEU A 34 1.60 5.60 16.47
CA LEU A 34 1.19 6.15 15.17
C LEU A 34 0.06 7.16 15.39
N PRO A 35 0.30 8.46 15.15
CA PRO A 35 -0.74 9.46 15.28
C PRO A 35 -1.83 9.23 14.22
N TRP A 36 -3.06 9.57 14.57
CA TRP A 36 -4.18 9.46 13.64
C TRP A 36 -4.14 10.60 12.61
N GLY A 37 -4.06 10.26 11.33
CA GLY A 37 -4.02 11.26 10.25
C GLY A 37 -5.38 11.83 9.87
N ARG A 38 -5.35 13.00 9.22
CA ARG A 38 -6.53 13.71 8.71
C ARG A 38 -7.18 12.91 7.60
N GLY A 39 -8.51 12.84 7.59
CA GLY A 39 -9.27 12.27 6.46
C GLY A 39 -9.11 10.76 6.25
N TRP A 40 -8.48 10.04 7.18
CA TRP A 40 -8.31 8.59 7.11
C TRP A 40 -9.63 7.82 6.98
N ARG A 41 -9.61 6.80 6.15
CA ARG A 41 -10.71 5.90 5.83
C ARG A 41 -10.26 4.45 6.01
N ILE A 42 -10.22 4.00 7.26
CA ILE A 42 -9.68 2.68 7.64
C ILE A 42 -10.81 1.66 7.78
N PHE A 43 -10.96 0.76 6.82
CA PHE A 43 -11.96 -0.30 6.86
C PHE A 43 -11.38 -1.59 7.45
N GLY A 44 -11.49 -1.72 8.77
CA GLY A 44 -10.95 -2.85 9.53
C GLY A 44 -9.52 -2.64 9.97
N MET A 45 -9.15 -3.27 11.07
CA MET A 45 -7.85 -3.12 11.70
C MET A 45 -6.74 -3.71 10.81
N PRO A 46 -5.72 -2.93 10.41
CA PRO A 46 -4.50 -3.47 9.81
C PRO A 46 -3.70 -4.29 10.82
N ILE A 47 -2.84 -5.18 10.33
CA ILE A 47 -1.80 -5.82 11.15
C ILE A 47 -0.62 -4.84 11.21
N ILE A 48 -0.24 -4.41 12.41
CA ILE A 48 0.89 -3.49 12.62
C ILE A 48 1.97 -4.24 13.39
N GLN A 49 3.11 -4.45 12.72
CA GLN A 49 4.28 -5.12 13.27
C GLN A 49 5.44 -4.12 13.28
N ARG A 50 5.57 -3.38 14.38
CA ARG A 50 6.56 -2.31 14.50
C ARG A 50 7.71 -2.70 15.42
N HIS A 51 8.93 -2.75 14.88
CA HIS A 51 10.13 -2.85 15.70
C HIS A 51 10.25 -1.62 16.61
N ARG A 52 10.71 -1.79 17.86
CA ARG A 52 10.70 -0.66 18.82
C ARG A 52 11.64 0.48 18.44
N GLN A 53 12.72 0.15 17.75
CA GLN A 53 13.74 1.08 17.25
C GLN A 53 13.59 1.40 15.76
N SER A 54 12.41 1.16 15.17
CA SER A 54 12.09 1.56 13.80
C SER A 54 11.16 2.77 13.77
N THR A 55 11.02 3.36 12.58
CA THR A 55 10.12 4.48 12.33
C THR A 55 9.05 4.10 11.30
N MET A 56 7.81 4.53 11.53
CA MET A 56 6.74 4.44 10.54
C MET A 56 6.05 5.79 10.46
N GLN A 57 5.88 6.34 9.26
CA GLN A 57 5.18 7.60 9.04
C GLN A 57 4.05 7.40 8.03
N LEU A 58 2.88 7.93 8.35
CA LEU A 58 1.66 7.73 7.58
C LEU A 58 1.03 9.09 7.31
N GLY A 59 0.94 9.46 6.03
CA GLY A 59 0.37 10.72 5.57
C GLY A 59 -1.14 10.80 5.76
N ASP A 60 -1.69 11.95 5.38
CA ASP A 60 -3.13 12.20 5.44
C ASP A 60 -3.91 11.51 4.30
N TYR A 61 -5.21 11.38 4.49
CA TYR A 61 -6.17 10.88 3.51
C TYR A 61 -5.92 9.44 3.05
N LEU A 62 -5.34 8.60 3.92
CA LEU A 62 -5.18 7.17 3.66
C LEU A 62 -6.52 6.45 3.61
N GLU A 63 -6.65 5.53 2.66
CA GLU A 63 -7.71 4.54 2.63
C GLU A 63 -7.11 3.13 2.75
N LEU A 64 -7.32 2.48 3.88
CA LEU A 64 -6.87 1.10 4.12
C LEU A 64 -8.09 0.18 4.16
N ARG A 65 -8.06 -0.92 3.41
CA ARG A 65 -9.16 -1.90 3.35
C ARG A 65 -8.66 -3.27 3.80
N SER A 66 -8.98 -3.62 5.05
CA SER A 66 -8.59 -4.87 5.70
C SER A 66 -9.74 -5.87 5.83
N TRP A 67 -11.00 -5.44 5.79
CA TRP A 67 -12.14 -6.36 5.78
C TRP A 67 -12.45 -6.88 4.37
N VAL A 68 -12.68 -8.19 4.28
CA VAL A 68 -13.03 -8.91 3.05
C VAL A 68 -14.23 -8.32 2.30
N THR A 69 -15.18 -7.70 3.01
CA THR A 69 -16.44 -7.18 2.44
C THR A 69 -16.30 -5.78 1.82
N THR A 70 -15.12 -5.17 1.86
CA THR A 70 -14.96 -3.73 1.57
C THR A 70 -14.36 -3.44 0.20
N ASN A 71 -13.90 -4.46 -0.52
CA ASN A 71 -13.44 -4.37 -1.90
C ASN A 71 -14.02 -5.56 -2.68
N PRO A 72 -14.54 -5.39 -3.91
CA PRO A 72 -15.07 -6.51 -4.71
C PRO A 72 -14.04 -7.61 -5.01
N LEU A 73 -12.75 -7.28 -4.97
CA LEU A 73 -11.66 -8.24 -5.14
C LEU A 73 -11.35 -9.04 -3.86
N ALA A 74 -12.01 -8.73 -2.74
CA ALA A 74 -11.89 -9.36 -1.42
C ALA A 74 -10.43 -9.59 -0.97
N PRO A 75 -9.86 -8.73 -0.10
CA PRO A 75 -8.52 -8.99 0.41
C PRO A 75 -8.49 -10.33 1.18
N TYR A 76 -7.49 -11.18 0.92
CA TYR A 76 -7.36 -12.47 1.62
C TYR A 76 -6.71 -12.33 3.01
N HIS A 77 -6.15 -11.16 3.33
CA HIS A 77 -5.71 -10.78 4.67
C HIS A 77 -5.86 -9.26 4.91
N PRO A 78 -5.83 -8.79 6.17
CA PRO A 78 -5.75 -7.36 6.48
C PRO A 78 -4.56 -6.66 5.80
N VAL A 79 -4.61 -5.33 5.65
CA VAL A 79 -3.40 -4.58 5.33
C VAL A 79 -2.32 -4.88 6.38
N VAL A 80 -1.08 -5.15 5.95
CA VAL A 80 0.05 -5.45 6.84
C VAL A 80 1.08 -4.34 6.71
N LEU A 81 1.44 -3.74 7.85
CA LEU A 81 2.44 -2.68 7.97
C LEU A 81 3.56 -3.19 8.89
N SER A 82 4.74 -3.49 8.34
CA SER A 82 5.82 -4.15 9.08
C SER A 82 7.16 -3.44 8.96
N THR A 83 7.85 -3.27 10.08
CA THR A 83 9.27 -2.92 10.15
C THR A 83 10.00 -4.01 10.94
N ARG A 84 11.13 -4.51 10.44
CA ARG A 84 11.70 -5.78 10.90
C ARG A 84 12.88 -5.65 11.86
N GLN A 85 13.62 -4.55 11.82
CA GLN A 85 14.85 -4.40 12.60
C GLN A 85 15.07 -2.96 13.07
N ALA A 86 16.09 -2.76 13.91
CA ALA A 86 16.49 -1.44 14.39
C ALA A 86 16.94 -0.55 13.21
N GLY A 87 16.57 0.73 13.25
CA GLY A 87 16.89 1.68 12.19
C GLY A 87 16.02 1.57 10.93
N ALA A 88 15.25 0.48 10.78
CA ALA A 88 14.32 0.33 9.67
C ALA A 88 13.29 1.45 9.66
N TRP A 89 12.85 1.89 8.48
CA TRP A 89 11.75 2.83 8.39
C TRP A 89 10.87 2.61 7.17
N PHE A 90 9.59 2.99 7.26
CA PHE A 90 8.82 3.19 6.04
C PHE A 90 7.91 4.42 6.14
N THR A 91 7.65 5.02 4.99
CA THR A 91 6.73 6.15 4.86
C THR A 91 5.64 5.81 3.84
N ILE A 92 4.43 6.33 4.10
CA ILE A 92 3.37 6.41 3.11
C ILE A 92 2.95 7.86 3.02
N GLY A 93 3.00 8.43 1.83
CA GLY A 93 2.58 9.79 1.55
C GLY A 93 1.07 9.99 1.67
N HIS A 94 0.59 11.08 1.08
CA HIS A 94 -0.80 11.51 1.17
C HIS A 94 -1.67 10.85 0.09
N HIS A 95 -2.96 10.70 0.37
CA HIS A 95 -3.95 10.23 -0.61
C HIS A 95 -3.71 8.82 -1.17
N CYS A 96 -3.09 7.94 -0.39
CA CYS A 96 -2.82 6.56 -0.81
C CYS A 96 -3.98 5.60 -0.47
N GLY A 97 -4.17 4.61 -1.33
CA GLY A 97 -5.21 3.58 -1.20
C GLY A 97 -4.63 2.18 -1.22
N LEU A 98 -4.86 1.39 -0.16
CA LEU A 98 -4.32 0.04 0.00
C LEU A 98 -5.45 -0.94 0.31
N THR A 99 -5.60 -1.98 -0.51
CA THR A 99 -6.52 -3.09 -0.22
C THR A 99 -5.73 -4.34 0.11
N GLY A 100 -5.81 -4.83 1.36
CA GLY A 100 -5.09 -6.03 1.79
C GLY A 100 -3.60 -6.04 1.47
N ALA A 101 -2.97 -4.89 1.23
CA ALA A 101 -1.57 -4.82 0.80
C ALA A 101 -0.64 -5.12 1.98
N THR A 102 0.50 -5.74 1.70
CA THR A 102 1.56 -6.03 2.67
C THR A 102 2.77 -5.18 2.35
N ILE A 103 3.26 -4.46 3.35
CA ILE A 103 4.51 -3.68 3.29
C ILE A 103 5.43 -4.21 4.38
N VAL A 104 6.63 -4.65 3.98
CA VAL A 104 7.67 -5.09 4.89
C VAL A 104 8.95 -4.31 4.62
N ALA A 105 9.42 -3.59 5.65
CA ALA A 105 10.66 -2.84 5.64
C ALA A 105 11.67 -3.44 6.64
N ALA A 106 12.77 -3.98 6.15
CA ALA A 106 13.96 -4.30 6.92
C ALA A 106 14.97 -3.14 6.87
N GLU A 107 15.10 -2.45 5.75
CA GLU A 107 15.94 -1.26 5.60
C GLU A 107 15.07 -0.02 5.48
N HIS A 108 14.51 0.22 4.30
CA HIS A 108 13.44 1.17 4.15
C HIS A 108 12.54 0.97 2.93
N VAL A 109 11.27 1.36 3.11
CA VAL A 109 10.29 1.44 2.03
C VAL A 109 9.71 2.85 2.01
N GLU A 110 9.83 3.54 0.88
CA GLU A 110 9.27 4.87 0.68
C GLU A 110 8.12 4.80 -0.32
N ILE A 111 6.93 5.25 0.09
CA ILE A 111 5.77 5.35 -0.80
C ILE A 111 5.35 6.82 -0.85
N GLY A 112 5.36 7.38 -2.06
CA GLY A 112 4.97 8.75 -2.35
C GLY A 112 3.48 8.99 -2.20
N ASN A 113 2.99 10.03 -2.87
CA ASN A 113 1.62 10.50 -2.81
C ASN A 113 0.77 9.88 -3.91
N ARG A 114 -0.54 9.77 -3.65
CA ARG A 114 -1.55 9.32 -4.62
C ARG A 114 -1.27 7.92 -5.18
N VAL A 115 -0.54 7.10 -4.43
CA VAL A 115 -0.23 5.71 -4.78
C VAL A 115 -1.42 4.81 -4.51
N LEU A 116 -1.73 3.93 -5.45
CA LEU A 116 -2.78 2.94 -5.33
C LEU A 116 -2.19 1.54 -5.37
N LEU A 117 -2.32 0.81 -4.26
CA LEU A 117 -1.94 -0.59 -4.16
C LEU A 117 -3.20 -1.46 -4.27
N GLY A 118 -3.29 -2.17 -5.39
CA GLY A 118 -4.33 -3.14 -5.67
C GLY A 118 -4.36 -4.26 -4.64
N ALA A 119 -5.51 -4.96 -4.60
CA ALA A 119 -5.78 -6.01 -3.62
C ALA A 119 -4.59 -6.97 -3.47
N ASN A 120 -4.09 -7.12 -2.25
CA ASN A 120 -3.03 -8.07 -1.89
C ASN A 120 -1.69 -7.92 -2.63
N THR A 121 -1.36 -6.69 -3.02
CA THR A 121 0.01 -6.36 -3.40
C THR A 121 0.96 -6.60 -2.22
N VAL A 122 2.14 -7.14 -2.48
CA VAL A 122 3.21 -7.29 -1.49
C VAL A 122 4.40 -6.45 -1.92
N ILE A 123 4.91 -5.64 -1.00
CA ILE A 123 6.15 -4.87 -1.12
C ILE A 123 7.10 -5.36 -0.02
N SER A 124 8.28 -5.83 -0.41
CA SER A 124 9.31 -6.28 0.52
C SER A 124 10.68 -5.81 0.07
N ASP A 125 11.39 -5.11 0.95
CA ASP A 125 12.78 -4.69 0.75
C ASP A 125 13.80 -5.76 1.22
N THR A 126 13.36 -6.97 1.55
CA THR A 126 14.20 -8.04 2.11
C THR A 126 13.86 -9.42 1.53
N ASP A 127 14.88 -10.27 1.43
CA ASP A 127 14.73 -11.71 1.16
C ASP A 127 14.31 -12.52 2.40
N PHE A 128 14.35 -11.91 3.59
CA PHE A 128 14.19 -12.54 4.91
C PHE A 128 15.28 -13.55 5.29
N HIS A 129 15.67 -14.40 4.36
CA HIS A 129 16.63 -15.48 4.56
C HIS A 129 17.75 -15.37 3.52
N PRO A 130 18.98 -15.82 3.86
CA PRO A 130 20.03 -15.96 2.87
C PRO A 130 19.63 -16.86 1.70
N LEU A 131 20.18 -16.58 0.51
CA LEU A 131 19.85 -17.32 -0.71
C LEU A 131 20.59 -18.65 -0.81
N THR A 132 21.78 -18.77 -0.23
CA THR A 132 22.52 -20.04 -0.25
C THR A 132 22.14 -20.93 0.95
N PRO A 133 22.09 -22.27 0.76
CA PRO A 133 21.84 -23.19 1.88
C PRO A 133 22.87 -23.07 3.00
N TRP A 134 24.14 -22.82 2.66
CA TRP A 134 25.21 -22.68 3.64
C TRP A 134 25.02 -21.45 4.53
N GLU A 135 24.78 -20.27 3.94
CA GLU A 135 24.50 -19.05 4.72
C GLU A 135 23.25 -19.23 5.61
N ARG A 136 22.21 -19.93 5.12
CA ARG A 136 21.00 -20.22 5.93
C ARG A 136 21.29 -21.08 7.16
N GLN A 137 22.29 -21.96 7.10
CA GLN A 137 22.70 -22.78 8.26
C GLN A 137 23.53 -21.96 9.26
N GLN A 138 24.27 -20.95 8.78
CA GLN A 138 25.08 -20.08 9.64
C GLN A 138 24.19 -19.07 10.38
N ASP A 139 23.30 -18.40 9.65
CA ASP A 139 22.33 -17.47 10.20
C ASP A 139 21.11 -17.40 9.28
N ILE A 140 20.02 -18.06 9.71
CA ILE A 140 18.78 -18.11 8.94
C ILE A 140 18.13 -16.72 8.77
N LEU A 141 18.44 -15.74 9.60
CA LEU A 141 17.82 -14.41 9.58
C LEU A 141 18.60 -13.37 8.77
N ASN A 142 19.80 -13.70 8.28
CA ASN A 142 20.69 -12.76 7.58
C ASN A 142 20.34 -12.58 6.08
N GLY A 143 19.06 -12.37 5.78
CA GLY A 143 18.59 -12.11 4.42
C GLY A 143 19.06 -10.76 3.89
N ARG A 144 19.52 -10.73 2.64
CA ARG A 144 19.90 -9.47 1.96
C ARG A 144 18.68 -8.58 1.79
N HIS A 145 18.86 -7.30 2.08
CA HIS A 145 17.87 -6.25 1.90
C HIS A 145 18.42 -5.13 1.02
N ALA A 146 17.52 -4.42 0.36
CA ALA A 146 17.81 -3.23 -0.43
C ALA A 146 16.52 -2.40 -0.55
N PRO A 147 16.59 -1.06 -0.48
CA PRO A 147 15.41 -0.22 -0.37
C PRO A 147 14.39 -0.39 -1.49
N VAL A 148 13.11 -0.17 -1.19
CA VAL A 148 12.06 -0.07 -2.22
C VAL A 148 11.50 1.34 -2.22
N ILE A 149 11.45 1.96 -3.40
CA ILE A 149 10.98 3.34 -3.57
C ILE A 149 9.82 3.33 -4.56
N ILE A 150 8.68 3.83 -4.14
CA ILE A 150 7.48 3.98 -4.96
C ILE A 150 7.18 5.47 -5.05
N GLU A 151 7.41 6.06 -6.21
CA GLU A 151 7.18 7.49 -6.42
C GLU A 151 5.68 7.82 -6.49
N ASP A 152 5.38 9.12 -6.64
CA ASP A 152 4.03 9.65 -6.75
C ASP A 152 3.24 9.01 -7.90
N ASP A 153 1.91 8.95 -7.74
CA ASP A 153 0.95 8.55 -8.79
C ASP A 153 1.10 7.12 -9.32
N VAL A 154 1.91 6.27 -8.67
CA VAL A 154 2.08 4.87 -9.07
C VAL A 154 0.82 4.06 -8.82
N PHE A 155 0.45 3.23 -9.80
CA PHE A 155 -0.61 2.24 -9.65
C PHE A 155 -0.07 0.82 -9.74
N VAL A 156 -0.25 0.04 -8.66
CA VAL A 156 0.13 -1.37 -8.61
C VAL A 156 -1.11 -2.24 -8.66
N GLY A 157 -1.21 -3.09 -9.68
CA GLY A 157 -2.30 -4.04 -9.86
C GLY A 157 -2.34 -5.11 -8.77
N MET A 158 -3.52 -5.69 -8.56
CA MET A 158 -3.73 -6.72 -7.52
C MET A 158 -2.75 -7.89 -7.62
N ASN A 159 -2.43 -8.50 -6.48
CA ASN A 159 -1.58 -9.68 -6.35
C ASN A 159 -0.17 -9.51 -6.98
N SER A 160 0.34 -8.28 -7.04
CA SER A 160 1.69 -8.02 -7.54
C SER A 160 2.72 -8.12 -6.40
N LEU A 161 3.95 -8.53 -6.73
CA LEU A 161 5.10 -8.58 -5.84
C LEU A 161 6.11 -7.53 -6.28
N ILE A 162 6.44 -6.59 -5.38
CA ILE A 162 7.52 -5.61 -5.57
C ILE A 162 8.67 -6.04 -4.66
N LEU A 163 9.78 -6.46 -5.28
CA LEU A 163 10.93 -7.00 -4.56
C LEU A 163 11.95 -5.91 -4.22
N LYS A 164 12.88 -6.27 -3.34
CA LYS A 164 13.91 -5.38 -2.82
C LYS A 164 14.73 -4.70 -3.92
N GLY A 165 15.19 -3.48 -3.64
CA GLY A 165 16.01 -2.70 -4.56
C GLY A 165 15.26 -2.07 -5.72
N VAL A 166 13.93 -2.24 -5.82
CA VAL A 166 13.13 -1.70 -6.93
C VAL A 166 12.73 -0.25 -6.65
N ARG A 167 12.91 0.59 -7.66
CA ARG A 167 12.27 1.91 -7.79
C ARG A 167 11.15 1.89 -8.83
N LEU A 168 9.94 2.24 -8.41
CA LEU A 168 8.80 2.49 -9.29
C LEU A 168 8.71 4.00 -9.55
N GLY A 169 9.05 4.41 -10.78
CA GLY A 169 9.05 5.80 -11.21
C GLY A 169 7.65 6.40 -11.31
N GLN A 170 7.56 7.73 -11.18
CA GLN A 170 6.32 8.46 -11.06
C GLN A 170 5.31 8.10 -12.15
N GLY A 171 4.07 7.83 -11.73
CA GLY A 171 2.97 7.51 -12.64
C GLY A 171 3.13 6.19 -13.42
N CYS A 172 4.10 5.34 -13.06
CA CYS A 172 4.20 4.02 -13.67
C CYS A 172 3.04 3.12 -13.25
N VAL A 173 2.77 2.10 -14.05
CA VAL A 173 1.72 1.11 -13.78
C VAL A 173 2.32 -0.28 -13.77
N VAL A 174 2.04 -1.03 -12.72
CA VAL A 174 2.34 -2.46 -12.61
C VAL A 174 1.05 -3.23 -12.84
N GLY A 175 1.00 -4.08 -13.85
CA GLY A 175 -0.15 -4.94 -14.15
C GLY A 175 -0.42 -5.95 -13.03
N ALA A 176 -1.65 -6.43 -12.93
CA ALA A 176 -2.02 -7.43 -11.91
C ALA A 176 -1.17 -8.72 -12.03
N GLY A 177 -0.87 -9.35 -10.89
CA GLY A 177 -0.12 -10.61 -10.83
C GLY A 177 1.35 -10.50 -11.22
N SER A 178 1.91 -9.29 -11.25
CA SER A 178 3.29 -9.09 -11.73
C SER A 178 4.33 -9.31 -10.64
N VAL A 179 5.52 -9.77 -11.01
CA VAL A 179 6.69 -9.85 -10.12
C VAL A 179 7.75 -8.87 -10.61
N VAL A 180 7.91 -7.77 -9.88
CA VAL A 180 8.82 -6.68 -10.24
C VAL A 180 10.15 -6.88 -9.53
N THR A 181 11.18 -7.15 -10.33
CA THR A 181 12.57 -7.41 -9.88
C THR A 181 13.56 -6.32 -10.30
N ASN A 182 13.10 -5.32 -11.05
CA ASN A 182 13.93 -4.24 -11.59
C ASN A 182 13.14 -2.93 -11.59
N ASP A 183 13.86 -1.81 -11.61
CA ASP A 183 13.28 -0.48 -11.68
C ASP A 183 12.33 -0.30 -12.87
N VAL A 184 11.30 0.50 -12.66
CA VAL A 184 10.31 0.86 -13.68
C VAL A 184 10.41 2.37 -13.93
N PRO A 185 10.74 2.82 -15.16
CA PRO A 185 10.82 4.25 -15.44
C PRO A 185 9.48 4.97 -15.30
N PRO A 186 9.47 6.29 -15.08
CA PRO A 186 8.24 7.09 -15.01
C PRO A 186 7.32 6.89 -16.22
N GLY A 187 6.02 6.75 -15.94
CA GLY A 187 4.97 6.55 -16.94
C GLY A 187 5.06 5.27 -17.76
N VAL A 188 5.94 4.32 -17.42
CA VAL A 188 6.00 3.00 -18.08
C VAL A 188 4.95 2.06 -17.50
N ILE A 189 4.37 1.22 -18.35
CA ILE A 189 3.50 0.12 -17.92
C ILE A 189 4.30 -1.17 -18.02
N VAL A 190 4.39 -1.92 -16.92
CA VAL A 190 5.00 -3.25 -16.86
C VAL A 190 3.97 -4.31 -16.45
N ALA A 191 4.12 -5.54 -16.94
CA ALA A 191 3.30 -6.67 -16.48
C ALA A 191 4.06 -8.00 -16.61
N GLY A 192 3.62 -9.03 -15.86
CA GLY A 192 4.10 -10.41 -15.96
C GLY A 192 5.07 -10.84 -14.86
N ASN A 193 5.53 -12.09 -14.93
CA ASN A 193 6.50 -12.67 -14.00
C ASN A 193 7.65 -13.33 -14.78
N PRO A 194 8.86 -12.74 -14.77
CA PRO A 194 9.17 -11.41 -14.24
C PRO A 194 8.53 -10.29 -15.08
N ALA A 195 8.26 -9.14 -14.45
CA ALA A 195 7.59 -8.02 -15.11
C ALA A 195 8.42 -7.49 -16.28
N ARG A 196 7.74 -7.19 -17.39
CA ARG A 196 8.33 -6.60 -18.61
C ARG A 196 7.51 -5.42 -19.07
N ARG A 197 8.15 -4.47 -19.74
CA ARG A 197 7.46 -3.33 -20.35
C ARG A 197 6.43 -3.83 -21.36
N VAL A 198 5.19 -3.38 -21.20
CA VAL A 198 4.07 -3.67 -22.09
C VAL A 198 3.42 -2.40 -22.67
N GLY A 199 3.80 -1.23 -22.17
CA GLY A 199 3.25 0.03 -22.67
C GLY A 199 3.79 1.26 -21.96
N ARG A 200 3.09 2.38 -22.15
CA ARG A 200 3.28 3.64 -21.43
C ARG A 200 1.90 4.21 -21.10
N THR A 201 1.80 4.93 -20.00
CA THR A 201 0.61 5.73 -19.70
C THR A 201 0.50 6.87 -20.71
N ALA A 202 -0.73 7.28 -21.04
CA ALA A 202 -0.92 8.50 -21.81
C ALA A 202 -0.38 9.68 -21.00
N ALA A 203 0.34 10.61 -21.63
CA ALA A 203 0.72 11.86 -21.01
C ALA A 203 -0.53 12.73 -20.81
N ALA A 204 -1.26 12.51 -19.72
CA ALA A 204 -2.27 13.45 -19.27
C ALA A 204 -1.58 14.44 -18.33
N PRO A 205 -1.76 15.76 -18.51
CA PRO A 205 -1.29 16.72 -17.53
C PRO A 205 -1.95 16.40 -16.19
N ILE A 206 -1.14 16.12 -15.16
CA ILE A 206 -1.59 16.10 -13.77
C ILE A 206 -2.05 17.53 -13.49
N PRO A 207 -3.34 17.79 -13.24
CA PRO A 207 -3.80 19.14 -12.95
C PRO A 207 -3.03 19.66 -11.74
N ALA A 208 -2.40 20.83 -11.88
CA ALA A 208 -1.72 21.48 -10.76
C ALA A 208 -2.73 21.69 -9.63
N GLU A 209 -2.39 21.14 -8.46
CA GLU A 209 -3.10 21.34 -7.20
C GLU A 209 -4.64 21.23 -7.24
N SER A 210 -5.16 20.03 -7.54
CA SER A 210 -6.49 19.72 -7.02
C SER A 210 -6.37 19.47 -5.51
N ASN A 211 -6.66 20.49 -4.71
CA ASN A 211 -6.84 20.39 -3.26
C ASN A 211 -7.75 19.19 -2.95
N GLY A 212 -7.13 18.08 -2.56
CA GLY A 212 -7.77 16.78 -2.39
C GLY A 212 -7.93 16.01 -3.69
N TYR A 213 -7.02 15.05 -3.92
CA TYR A 213 -7.38 13.81 -4.63
C TYR A 213 -8.40 13.09 -3.74
N ALA A 214 -9.64 13.54 -3.79
CA ALA A 214 -10.76 12.69 -3.51
C ALA A 214 -10.69 11.62 -4.59
N TYR A 215 -10.68 10.34 -4.21
CA TYR A 215 -11.47 9.32 -4.94
C TYR A 215 -12.62 10.10 -5.58
N PRO A 216 -12.70 10.21 -6.93
CA PRO A 216 -13.48 11.28 -7.58
C PRO A 216 -14.73 11.42 -6.75
N ARG A 217 -14.96 12.60 -6.11
CA ARG A 217 -16.29 12.85 -5.52
C ARG A 217 -17.17 12.44 -6.65
N ARG A 218 -17.85 11.28 -6.56
CA ARG A 218 -18.54 10.73 -7.73
C ARG A 218 -19.39 11.90 -8.14
N ARG A 219 -19.09 12.52 -9.30
CA ARG A 219 -19.90 13.60 -9.83
C ARG A 219 -21.30 13.07 -9.68
N GLY A 220 -22.16 13.83 -8.99
CA GLY A 220 -23.49 13.38 -8.67
C GLY A 220 -24.07 12.70 -9.91
N VAL A 221 -24.16 11.38 -9.86
CA VAL A 221 -25.33 10.73 -10.41
C VAL A 221 -26.36 11.05 -9.34
N LEU A 222 -26.94 12.23 -9.53
CA LEU A 222 -28.25 12.58 -9.01
C LEU A 222 -29.21 11.46 -9.39
#